data_AF-A0A958Q3M9-F1
#
_entry.id   AF-A0A958Q3M9-F1
#
_cell.length_a   1.000
_cell.length_b   1.000
_cell.length_c   1.000
_cell.angle_alpha   90.00
_cell.angle_beta   90.00
_cell.angle_gamma   90.00
#
_symmetry.space_group_name_H-M   'P 1'
#
loop_
_entity.id
_entity.type
_entity.pdbx_description
1 polymer ?
#
loop_
_entity_poly.entity_id
_entity_poly.type
_entity_poly.pdbx_seq_one_letter_code
_entity_poly.pdbx_strand_id
1 'polypeptide(L)'
;MTETKNIEAVGRYFQEIGLQPISTSKINLRWKGNFRGREVSVLFSRRSRTKYHGEHVRTRQYVGHQLVFETPLKISTRFSVTKEKDDSKAAQKLRSLVSLEPFPLAADSGRELSAYTCDKEWAKDFTSDEEVQRVLGGGFMSPTAAESVVFGLFPGADTPGIATFTCRIPLSSVTKPMCKLAVESLVTLADASEKYTPRKVVSLSRVERLIKKQPFLFVFGLMACIVLLGLIFSAALIALAASGATPLVMPAFLIVMYLLYRRYFK
;
A
#
# COMPACT_ATOMS: atom_id res chain seq x y z
N MET A 1 29.97 -5.41 10.02
CA MET A 1 29.05 -6.57 9.97
C MET A 1 28.44 -6.60 8.57
N THR A 2 28.52 -7.72 7.85
CA THR A 2 28.08 -7.81 6.44
C THR A 2 26.55 -7.79 6.33
N GLU A 3 26.00 -7.23 5.23
CA GLU A 3 24.55 -7.12 4.97
C GLU A 3 23.82 -8.46 5.20
N THR A 4 24.41 -9.56 4.75
CA THR A 4 23.91 -10.93 4.94
C THR A 4 23.71 -11.30 6.42
N LYS A 5 24.68 -10.99 7.29
CA LYS A 5 24.59 -11.30 8.74
C LYS A 5 23.45 -10.54 9.41
N ASN A 6 23.19 -9.31 8.97
CA ASN A 6 22.07 -8.52 9.49
C ASN A 6 20.73 -9.08 9.03
N ILE A 7 20.62 -9.51 7.76
CA ILE A 7 19.41 -10.14 7.23
C ILE A 7 19.08 -11.44 7.97
N GLU A 8 20.10 -12.28 8.21
CA GLU A 8 19.96 -13.50 9.00
C GLU A 8 19.55 -13.21 10.45
N ALA A 9 20.05 -12.12 11.04
CA ALA A 9 19.62 -11.68 12.37
C ALA A 9 18.14 -11.27 12.38
N VAL A 10 17.68 -10.52 11.38
CA VAL A 10 16.26 -10.17 11.23
C VAL A 10 15.38 -11.43 11.11
N GLY A 11 15.82 -12.41 10.32
CA GLY A 11 15.12 -13.69 10.20
C GLY A 11 15.02 -14.44 11.53
N ARG A 12 16.10 -14.48 12.31
CA ARG A 12 16.10 -15.06 13.66
C ARG A 12 15.16 -14.32 14.61
N TYR A 13 15.12 -12.99 14.56
CA TYR A 13 14.22 -12.20 15.40
C TYR A 13 12.74 -12.57 15.16
N PHE A 14 12.33 -12.76 13.91
CA PHE A 14 10.96 -13.18 13.59
C PHE A 14 10.66 -14.64 13.96
N GLN A 15 11.64 -15.53 13.81
CA GLN A 15 11.52 -16.91 14.27
C GLN A 15 11.34 -17.01 15.78
N GLU A 16 12.08 -16.20 16.55
CA GLU A 16 11.94 -16.14 18.01
C GLU A 16 10.59 -15.57 18.48
N ILE A 17 9.90 -14.79 17.63
CA ILE A 17 8.52 -14.33 17.86
C ILE A 17 7.49 -15.42 17.51
N GLY A 18 7.92 -16.52 16.88
CA GLY A 18 7.06 -17.63 16.45
C GLY A 18 6.64 -17.58 14.97
N LEU A 19 7.25 -16.71 14.16
CA LEU A 19 6.97 -16.61 12.73
C LEU A 19 7.93 -17.48 11.92
N GLN A 20 7.38 -18.31 11.04
CA GLN A 20 8.15 -19.23 10.19
C GLN A 20 8.39 -18.63 8.79
N PRO A 21 9.57 -18.84 8.18
CA PRO A 21 9.84 -18.35 6.84
C PRO A 21 8.96 -19.06 5.80
N ILE A 22 8.33 -18.31 4.90
CA ILE A 22 7.55 -18.83 3.76
C ILE A 22 8.36 -18.74 2.46
N SER A 23 9.10 -17.65 2.29
CA SER A 23 9.90 -17.39 1.09
C SER A 23 11.23 -16.80 1.50
N THR A 24 12.31 -17.39 0.99
CA THR A 24 13.70 -17.00 1.23
C THR A 24 14.34 -16.36 0.00
N SER A 25 13.54 -15.83 -0.94
CA SER A 25 14.09 -15.11 -2.09
C SER A 25 15.00 -13.98 -1.61
N LYS A 26 16.19 -13.83 -2.22
CA LYS A 26 17.19 -12.81 -1.82
C LYS A 26 16.67 -11.37 -1.87
N ILE A 27 15.55 -11.13 -2.54
CA ILE A 27 14.96 -9.80 -2.77
C ILE A 27 13.78 -9.54 -1.82
N ASN A 28 12.96 -10.57 -1.57
CA ASN A 28 11.75 -10.51 -0.76
C ASN A 28 11.72 -11.70 0.20
N LEU A 29 12.02 -11.43 1.46
CA LEU A 29 11.94 -12.41 2.53
C LEU A 29 10.59 -12.30 3.19
N ARG A 30 9.93 -13.44 3.43
CA ARG A 30 8.60 -13.47 4.02
C ARG A 30 8.55 -14.47 5.16
N TRP A 31 7.92 -14.06 6.26
CA TRP A 31 7.57 -14.91 7.39
C TRP A 31 6.07 -14.87 7.65
N LYS A 32 5.55 -15.93 8.27
CA LYS A 32 4.16 -16.05 8.71
C LYS A 32 4.07 -16.98 9.91
N GLY A 33 3.13 -16.70 10.80
CA GLY A 33 2.85 -17.52 11.96
C GLY A 33 1.67 -16.98 12.73
N ASN A 34 1.47 -17.51 13.92
CA ASN A 34 0.43 -17.04 14.84
C ASN A 34 1.06 -16.27 16.00
N PHE A 35 0.51 -15.11 16.32
CA PHE A 35 0.89 -14.31 17.48
C PHE A 35 -0.37 -13.92 18.26
N ARG A 36 -0.44 -14.28 19.54
CA ARG A 36 -1.63 -14.08 20.41
C ARG A 36 -2.94 -14.57 19.76
N GLY A 37 -2.88 -15.69 19.04
CA GLY A 37 -4.05 -16.28 18.35
C GLY A 37 -4.42 -15.62 17.02
N ARG A 38 -3.70 -14.59 16.56
CA ARG A 38 -3.87 -13.99 15.23
C ARG A 38 -2.81 -14.47 14.25
N GLU A 39 -3.22 -14.71 13.02
CA GLU A 39 -2.29 -14.89 11.92
C GLU A 39 -1.59 -13.57 11.61
N VAL A 40 -0.26 -13.59 11.57
CA VAL A 40 0.57 -12.44 11.21
C VAL A 40 1.53 -12.87 10.10
N SER A 41 1.70 -12.02 9.10
CA SER A 41 2.73 -12.16 8.08
C SER A 41 3.61 -10.93 8.01
N VAL A 42 4.87 -11.14 7.65
CA VAL A 42 5.88 -10.08 7.53
C VAL A 42 6.60 -10.24 6.21
N LEU A 43 6.67 -9.17 5.43
CA LEU A 43 7.49 -9.04 4.24
C LEU A 43 8.63 -8.07 4.53
N PHE A 44 9.84 -8.52 4.28
CA PHE A 44 11.05 -7.71 4.31
C PHE A 44 11.63 -7.64 2.90
N SER A 45 11.76 -6.42 2.37
CA SER A 45 12.20 -6.20 1.00
C SER A 45 13.21 -5.08 0.89
N ARG A 46 14.21 -5.27 0.03
CA ARG A 46 15.20 -4.22 -0.27
C ARG A 46 14.56 -3.16 -1.16
N ARG A 47 14.69 -1.87 -0.81
CA ARG A 47 14.21 -0.77 -1.65
C ARG A 47 15.37 -0.03 -2.29
N SER A 48 15.25 0.22 -3.58
CA SER A 48 16.15 1.08 -4.33
C SER A 48 15.35 2.12 -5.09
N ARG A 49 15.93 3.29 -5.28
CA ARG A 49 15.39 4.37 -6.09
C ARG A 49 16.35 4.63 -7.23
N THR A 50 15.81 4.75 -8.43
CA THR A 50 16.57 5.23 -9.58
C THR A 50 16.67 6.74 -9.49
N LYS A 51 17.89 7.27 -9.43
CA LYS A 51 18.19 8.69 -9.64
C LYS A 51 18.66 8.89 -11.07
N TYR A 52 18.21 9.99 -11.66
CA TYR A 52 18.59 10.42 -12.99
C TYR A 52 19.53 11.61 -12.84
N HIS A 53 20.71 11.52 -13.47
CA HIS A 53 21.69 12.60 -13.53
C HIS A 53 21.88 12.96 -15.01
N GLY A 54 21.29 14.08 -15.45
CA GLY A 54 21.22 14.44 -16.87
C GLY A 54 20.35 13.49 -17.71
N GLU A 55 20.43 13.61 -19.03
CA GLU A 55 19.56 12.88 -19.97
C GLU A 55 19.87 11.36 -20.06
N HIS A 56 21.08 10.92 -19.67
CA HIS A 56 21.53 9.56 -19.97
C HIS A 56 22.08 8.75 -18.78
N VAL A 57 22.27 9.33 -17.59
CA VAL A 57 22.85 8.58 -16.45
C VAL A 57 21.75 8.15 -15.47
N ARG A 58 21.57 6.84 -15.35
CA ARG A 58 20.65 6.21 -14.40
C ARG A 58 21.45 5.50 -13.32
N THR A 59 21.33 5.96 -12.08
CA THR A 59 22.01 5.34 -10.94
C THR A 59 20.97 4.77 -9.98
N ARG A 60 21.09 3.49 -9.62
CA ARG A 60 20.26 2.90 -8.57
C ARG A 60 20.88 3.18 -7.21
N GLN A 61 20.23 4.03 -6.41
CA GLN A 61 20.61 4.29 -5.04
C GLN A 61 19.78 3.41 -4.10
N TYR A 62 20.46 2.73 -3.17
CA TYR A 62 19.80 2.01 -2.10
C TYR A 62 19.17 2.99 -1.10
N VAL A 63 17.92 2.76 -0.72
CA VAL A 63 17.11 3.69 0.13
C VAL A 63 16.72 3.02 1.46
N GLY A 64 17.24 1.83 1.75
CA GLY A 64 16.87 1.09 2.95
C GLY A 64 16.05 -0.15 2.66
N HIS A 65 15.46 -0.69 3.72
CA HIS A 65 14.56 -1.83 3.64
C HIS A 65 13.14 -1.40 3.99
N GLN A 66 12.18 -2.05 3.36
CA GLN A 66 10.77 -1.94 3.70
C GLN A 66 10.34 -3.19 4.45
N LEU A 67 9.79 -2.98 5.63
CA LEU A 67 9.05 -3.98 6.39
C LEU A 67 7.56 -3.73 6.18
N VAL A 68 6.82 -4.77 5.84
CA VAL A 68 5.36 -4.77 5.78
C VAL A 68 4.86 -5.88 6.68
N PHE A 69 4.09 -5.54 7.69
CA PHE A 69 3.42 -6.46 8.59
C PHE A 69 1.94 -6.47 8.22
N GLU A 70 1.34 -7.66 8.14
CA GLU A 70 -0.06 -7.81 7.77
C GLU A 70 -0.74 -8.82 8.70
N THR A 71 -1.96 -8.52 9.11
CA THR A 71 -2.84 -9.46 9.81
C THR A 71 -4.27 -9.36 9.26
N PRO A 72 -4.96 -10.49 9.03
CA PRO A 72 -6.35 -10.47 8.59
C PRO A 72 -7.28 -9.79 9.60
N LEU A 73 -8.34 -9.16 9.07
CA LEU A 73 -9.42 -8.58 9.85
C LEU A 73 -10.78 -9.19 9.48
N LYS A 74 -11.67 -9.21 10.47
CA LYS A 74 -13.09 -9.55 10.30
C LYS A 74 -13.93 -8.40 9.75
N ILE A 75 -13.45 -7.17 9.89
CA ILE A 75 -14.12 -5.96 9.40
C ILE A 75 -13.54 -5.53 8.05
N SER A 76 -14.34 -4.82 7.25
CA SER A 76 -13.93 -4.31 5.95
C SER A 76 -14.12 -2.79 5.89
N THR A 77 -13.05 -2.05 6.18
CA THR A 77 -13.03 -0.58 6.24
C THR A 77 -11.78 -0.02 5.54
N ARG A 78 -11.72 1.30 5.35
CA ARG A 78 -10.51 2.02 4.94
C ARG A 78 -10.14 3.09 5.94
N PHE A 79 -8.99 2.91 6.57
CA PHE A 79 -8.42 3.85 7.53
C PHE A 79 -6.91 3.87 7.35
N SER A 80 -6.26 5.02 7.48
CA SER A 80 -4.80 5.12 7.39
C SER A 80 -4.27 6.20 8.30
N VAL A 81 -3.17 5.93 8.98
CA VAL A 81 -2.42 6.88 9.79
C VAL A 81 -0.98 6.91 9.30
N THR A 82 -0.48 8.10 9.04
CA THR A 82 0.87 8.34 8.54
C THR A 82 1.58 9.37 9.39
N LYS A 83 2.89 9.24 9.54
CA LYS A 83 3.74 10.32 10.07
C LYS A 83 3.87 11.43 9.02
N GLU A 84 3.56 12.68 9.39
CA GLU A 84 3.24 13.78 8.45
C GLU A 84 4.30 14.12 7.39
N LYS A 85 5.59 13.80 7.63
CA LYS A 85 6.67 14.03 6.66
C LYS A 85 6.50 13.29 5.31
N ASP A 86 5.52 12.39 5.21
CA ASP A 86 5.25 11.56 4.04
C ASP A 86 3.99 11.99 3.23
N ASP A 87 3.48 13.21 3.47
CA ASP A 87 2.35 13.80 2.71
C ASP A 87 2.74 14.24 1.29
N SER A 88 3.40 13.34 0.57
CA SER A 88 3.74 13.52 -0.83
C SER A 88 2.46 13.67 -1.67
N LYS A 89 2.53 14.46 -2.76
CA LYS A 89 1.43 14.58 -3.75
C LYS A 89 0.92 13.22 -4.23
N ALA A 90 1.77 12.19 -4.25
CA ALA A 90 1.40 10.82 -4.60
C ALA A 90 0.50 10.15 -3.54
N ALA A 91 0.76 10.38 -2.25
CA ALA A 91 -0.09 9.92 -1.15
C ALA A 91 -1.46 10.63 -1.18
N GLN A 92 -1.48 11.95 -1.41
CA GLN A 92 -2.73 12.71 -1.59
C GLN A 92 -3.54 12.20 -2.79
N LYS A 93 -2.88 11.92 -3.93
CA LYS A 93 -3.52 11.39 -5.14
C LYS A 93 -4.01 9.95 -4.97
N LEU A 94 -3.28 9.09 -4.25
CA LEU A 94 -3.76 7.75 -3.93
C LEU A 94 -4.96 7.81 -3.00
N ARG A 95 -4.97 8.71 -2.01
CA ARG A 95 -6.09 8.89 -1.07
C ARG A 95 -7.35 9.39 -1.76
N SER A 96 -7.23 10.30 -2.73
CA SER A 96 -8.38 10.72 -3.53
C SER A 96 -8.95 9.59 -4.38
N LEU A 97 -8.10 8.69 -4.90
CA LEU A 97 -8.52 7.50 -5.65
C LEU A 97 -9.25 6.45 -4.79
N VAL A 98 -8.95 6.36 -3.49
CA VAL A 98 -9.65 5.45 -2.54
C VAL A 98 -10.69 6.14 -1.66
N SER A 99 -11.02 7.41 -1.95
CA SER A 99 -12.03 8.22 -1.25
C SER A 99 -11.79 8.32 0.26
N LEU A 100 -10.54 8.54 0.66
CA LEU A 100 -10.16 8.78 2.05
C LEU A 100 -10.16 10.28 2.35
N GLU A 101 -10.89 10.70 3.38
CA GLU A 101 -10.94 12.08 3.84
C GLU A 101 -10.02 12.31 5.04
N PRO A 102 -9.41 13.49 5.21
CA PRO A 102 -8.65 13.82 6.41
C PRO A 102 -9.47 13.64 7.68
N PHE A 103 -8.84 13.11 8.72
CA PHE A 103 -9.42 12.88 10.04
C PHE A 103 -8.51 13.49 11.12
N PRO A 104 -9.04 14.34 12.02
CA PRO A 104 -8.24 14.91 13.09
C PRO A 104 -7.96 13.83 14.15
N LEU A 105 -6.67 13.54 14.38
CA LEU A 105 -6.24 12.76 15.54
C LEU A 105 -5.92 13.71 16.70
N ALA A 106 -6.49 13.46 17.87
CA ALA A 106 -6.04 14.11 19.10
C ALA A 106 -4.66 13.52 19.45
N ALA A 107 -3.60 14.26 19.17
CA ALA A 107 -2.24 13.82 19.45
C ALA A 107 -1.75 14.44 20.78
N ASP A 108 -1.87 13.71 21.87
CA ASP A 108 -1.31 14.08 23.20
C ASP A 108 0.23 13.99 23.25
N SER A 109 0.91 13.68 22.14
CA SER A 109 2.34 13.35 22.13
C SER A 109 3.25 14.39 21.47
N GLY A 110 2.73 15.59 21.12
CA GLY A 110 3.53 16.62 20.45
C GLY A 110 4.05 16.19 19.06
N ARG A 111 3.38 15.22 18.42
CA ARG A 111 3.75 14.64 17.12
C ARG A 111 2.61 14.82 16.14
N GLU A 112 2.94 15.31 14.96
CA GLU A 112 1.97 15.48 13.88
C GLU A 112 1.77 14.13 13.15
N LEU A 113 0.67 13.47 13.46
CA LEU A 113 0.15 12.31 12.72
C LEU A 113 -0.98 12.78 11.81
N SER A 114 -0.95 12.35 10.55
CA SER A 114 -2.04 12.59 9.61
C SER A 114 -2.88 11.32 9.48
N ALA A 115 -4.17 11.41 9.78
CA ALA A 115 -5.10 10.30 9.60
C ALA A 115 -6.10 10.57 8.47
N TYR A 116 -6.55 9.47 7.86
CA TYR A 116 -7.52 9.50 6.79
C TYR A 116 -8.47 8.31 6.92
N THR A 117 -9.75 8.55 6.66
CA THR A 117 -10.80 7.54 6.82
C THR A 117 -11.90 7.71 5.77
N CYS A 118 -12.57 6.60 5.43
CA CYS A 118 -13.85 6.67 4.72
C CYS A 118 -15.05 6.78 5.68
N ASP A 119 -14.86 6.41 6.95
CA ASP A 119 -15.87 6.37 8.00
C ASP A 119 -15.39 7.16 9.22
N LYS A 120 -15.85 8.41 9.35
CA LYS A 120 -15.41 9.34 10.41
C LYS A 120 -15.92 8.95 11.78
N GLU A 121 -17.12 8.40 11.86
CA GLU A 121 -17.74 8.06 13.14
C GLU A 121 -17.09 6.80 13.72
N TRP A 122 -16.90 5.76 12.90
CA TRP A 122 -16.11 4.60 13.30
C TRP A 122 -14.67 4.98 13.67
N ALA A 123 -14.03 5.86 12.88
CA ALA A 123 -12.66 6.30 13.18
C ALA A 123 -12.58 7.07 14.50
N LYS A 124 -13.60 7.86 14.84
CA LYS A 124 -13.73 8.50 16.15
C LYS A 124 -13.81 7.46 17.26
N ASP A 125 -14.74 6.51 17.16
CA ASP A 125 -14.91 5.46 18.17
C ASP A 125 -13.62 4.63 18.36
N PHE A 126 -12.96 4.25 17.27
CA PHE A 126 -11.69 3.51 17.28
C PHE A 126 -10.54 4.32 17.88
N THR A 127 -10.40 5.60 17.54
CA THR A 127 -9.29 6.46 18.01
C THR A 127 -9.53 7.06 19.39
N SER A 128 -10.73 6.90 19.96
CA SER A 128 -11.04 7.19 21.35
C SER A 128 -10.65 6.06 22.32
N ASP A 129 -10.33 4.85 21.82
CA ASP A 129 -9.84 3.75 22.65
C ASP A 129 -8.43 4.08 23.20
N GLU A 130 -8.25 4.05 24.52
CA GLU A 130 -6.99 4.39 25.20
C GLU A 130 -5.82 3.52 24.71
N GLU A 131 -6.06 2.24 24.40
CA GLU A 131 -5.01 1.34 23.92
C GLU A 131 -4.57 1.75 22.51
N VAL A 132 -5.51 2.18 21.67
CA VAL A 132 -5.23 2.69 20.33
C VAL A 132 -4.44 3.99 20.41
N GLN A 133 -4.85 4.93 21.26
CA GLN A 133 -4.13 6.18 21.47
C GLN A 133 -2.70 5.93 21.98
N ARG A 134 -2.52 5.01 22.93
CA ARG A 134 -1.21 4.62 23.45
C ARG A 134 -0.31 4.04 22.35
N VAL A 135 -0.84 3.17 21.49
CA VAL A 135 -0.05 2.57 20.40
C VAL A 135 0.26 3.58 19.29
N LEU A 136 -0.70 4.43 18.91
CA LEU A 136 -0.48 5.47 17.90
C LEU A 136 0.46 6.58 18.41
N GLY A 137 0.35 6.97 19.68
CA GLY A 137 1.17 8.03 20.30
C GLY A 137 2.57 7.58 20.72
N GLY A 138 2.73 6.34 21.21
CA GLY A 138 3.98 5.86 21.82
C GLY A 138 4.52 4.51 21.32
N GLY A 139 3.73 3.72 20.57
CA GLY A 139 4.07 2.38 20.08
C GLY A 139 5.01 2.36 18.87
N PHE A 140 4.94 1.33 18.00
CA PHE A 140 5.80 1.23 16.80
C PHE A 140 5.62 2.36 15.76
N MET A 141 4.69 3.30 15.98
CA MET A 141 4.61 4.60 15.27
C MET A 141 5.68 5.61 15.76
N SER A 142 6.33 5.33 16.89
CA SER A 142 7.34 6.12 17.60
C SER A 142 8.81 5.99 17.16
N PRO A 143 9.29 4.96 16.40
CA PRO A 143 10.73 4.76 16.26
C PRO A 143 11.40 5.95 15.59
N THR A 144 12.41 6.47 16.28
CA THR A 144 13.33 7.54 15.87
C THR A 144 14.17 7.19 14.63
N ALA A 145 14.25 5.91 14.25
CA ALA A 145 15.06 5.43 13.12
C ALA A 145 14.27 5.12 11.83
N ALA A 146 12.94 5.02 11.90
CA ALA A 146 12.13 4.75 10.72
C ALA A 146 11.84 6.06 9.96
N GLU A 147 12.21 6.10 8.68
CA GLU A 147 12.03 7.28 7.83
C GLU A 147 10.54 7.55 7.54
N SER A 148 9.79 6.48 7.31
CA SER A 148 8.36 6.50 7.03
C SER A 148 7.67 5.38 7.78
N VAL A 149 6.54 5.69 8.38
CA VAL A 149 5.68 4.71 9.06
C VAL A 149 4.23 4.97 8.68
N VAL A 150 3.56 3.91 8.22
CA VAL A 150 2.17 3.91 7.78
C VAL A 150 1.45 2.75 8.44
N PHE A 151 0.43 3.06 9.22
CA PHE A 151 -0.60 2.10 9.59
C PHE A 151 -1.78 2.25 8.63
N GLY A 152 -2.41 1.14 8.26
CA GLY A 152 -3.63 1.20 7.48
C GLY A 152 -4.47 -0.05 7.57
N LEU A 153 -5.78 0.16 7.54
CA LEU A 153 -6.81 -0.85 7.43
C LEU A 153 -7.38 -0.79 6.02
N PHE A 154 -7.41 -1.92 5.33
CA PHE A 154 -7.88 -1.99 3.95
C PHE A 154 -8.71 -3.25 3.71
N PRO A 155 -9.61 -3.25 2.73
CA PRO A 155 -10.32 -4.44 2.33
C PRO A 155 -9.37 -5.51 1.74
N GLY A 156 -9.57 -6.75 2.18
CA GLY A 156 -8.78 -7.91 1.78
C GLY A 156 -9.24 -8.52 0.45
N ALA A 157 -8.34 -9.27 -0.21
CA ALA A 157 -8.70 -10.01 -1.42
C ALA A 157 -9.44 -11.33 -1.11
N ASP A 158 -9.03 -11.98 -0.02
CA ASP A 158 -9.52 -13.29 0.45
C ASP A 158 -10.08 -13.24 1.88
N THR A 159 -10.01 -12.07 2.50
CA THR A 159 -10.51 -11.79 3.85
C THR A 159 -11.33 -10.50 3.81
N PRO A 160 -12.26 -10.27 4.76
CA PRO A 160 -13.00 -9.00 4.83
C PRO A 160 -12.05 -7.80 4.83
N GLY A 161 -11.07 -7.78 5.74
CA GLY A 161 -10.04 -6.74 5.78
C GLY A 161 -8.66 -7.28 6.07
N ILE A 162 -7.69 -6.36 6.02
CA ILE A 162 -6.29 -6.56 6.38
C ILE A 162 -5.85 -5.30 7.13
N ALA A 163 -5.29 -5.48 8.32
CA ALA A 163 -4.50 -4.46 8.99
C ALA A 163 -3.06 -4.56 8.51
N THR A 164 -2.50 -3.43 8.14
CA THR A 164 -1.15 -3.33 7.58
C THR A 164 -0.34 -2.32 8.36
N PHE A 165 0.91 -2.67 8.61
CA PHE A 165 1.90 -1.76 9.12
C PHE A 165 3.10 -1.75 8.17
N THR A 166 3.39 -0.62 7.56
CA THR A 166 4.52 -0.45 6.65
C THR A 166 5.51 0.53 7.24
N CYS A 167 6.78 0.14 7.28
CA CYS A 167 7.84 1.09 7.62
C CYS A 167 9.06 0.94 6.70
N ARG A 168 9.77 2.06 6.53
CA ARG A 168 11.07 2.09 5.86
C ARG A 168 12.14 2.40 6.90
N ILE A 169 13.14 1.53 6.97
CA ILE A 169 14.17 1.62 7.99
C ILE A 169 15.52 1.13 7.44
N PRO A 170 16.65 1.75 7.86
CA PRO A 170 17.97 1.18 7.62
C PRO A 170 18.10 -0.20 8.28
N LEU A 171 18.74 -1.15 7.58
CA LEU A 171 18.92 -2.51 8.09
C LEU A 171 19.65 -2.56 9.43
N SER A 172 20.64 -1.67 9.63
CA SER A 172 21.39 -1.55 10.88
C SER A 172 20.55 -1.16 12.08
N SER A 173 19.37 -0.59 11.86
CA SER A 173 18.46 -0.13 12.91
C SER A 173 17.36 -1.14 13.24
N VAL A 174 17.30 -2.28 12.54
CA VAL A 174 16.33 -3.34 12.80
C VAL A 174 16.81 -4.18 13.98
N THR A 175 16.06 -4.14 15.08
CA THR A 175 16.39 -4.87 16.32
C THR A 175 15.26 -5.81 16.72
N LYS A 176 15.58 -6.83 17.54
CA LYS A 176 14.58 -7.76 18.08
C LYS A 176 13.44 -7.05 18.85
N PRO A 177 13.71 -6.12 19.79
CA PRO A 177 12.64 -5.41 20.49
C PRO A 177 11.72 -4.65 19.55
N MET A 178 12.29 -4.06 18.49
CA MET A 178 11.51 -3.34 17.48
C MET A 178 10.60 -4.29 16.68
N CYS A 179 11.12 -5.43 16.22
CA CYS A 179 10.30 -6.43 15.51
C CYS A 179 9.14 -6.93 16.37
N LYS A 180 9.39 -7.19 17.65
CA LYS A 180 8.36 -7.62 18.60
C LYS A 180 7.31 -6.53 18.82
N LEU A 181 7.75 -5.30 19.11
CA LEU A 181 6.87 -4.15 19.30
C LEU A 181 5.99 -3.87 18.07
N ALA A 182 6.53 -4.07 16.86
CA ALA A 182 5.78 -3.92 15.61
C ALA A 182 4.63 -4.92 15.49
N VAL A 183 4.91 -6.20 15.75
CA VAL A 183 3.89 -7.26 15.73
C VAL A 183 2.85 -7.05 16.82
N GLU A 184 3.28 -6.71 18.04
CA GLU A 184 2.38 -6.40 19.15
C GLU A 184 1.48 -5.19 18.85
N SER A 185 2.05 -4.11 18.31
CA SER A 185 1.31 -2.91 17.93
C SER A 185 0.27 -3.22 16.84
N LEU A 186 0.66 -3.99 15.82
CA LEU A 186 -0.25 -4.39 14.75
C LEU A 186 -1.42 -5.22 15.27
N VAL A 187 -1.14 -6.23 16.11
CA VAL A 187 -2.17 -7.11 16.66
C VAL A 187 -3.11 -6.35 17.60
N THR A 188 -2.57 -5.51 18.49
CA THR A 188 -3.39 -4.64 19.35
C THR A 188 -4.30 -3.72 18.53
N LEU A 189 -3.78 -3.06 17.49
CA LEU A 189 -4.61 -2.19 16.65
C LEU A 189 -5.66 -2.98 15.85
N ALA A 190 -5.32 -4.19 15.39
CA ALA A 190 -6.26 -5.08 14.72
C ALA A 190 -7.39 -5.52 15.66
N ASP A 191 -7.05 -5.98 16.86
CA ASP A 191 -8.01 -6.35 17.91
C ASP A 191 -8.94 -5.18 18.26
N ALA A 192 -8.37 -4.00 18.51
CA ALA A 192 -9.13 -2.80 18.84
C ALA A 192 -10.04 -2.37 17.68
N SER A 193 -9.59 -2.48 16.43
CA SER A 193 -10.39 -2.10 15.26
C SER A 193 -11.65 -2.96 15.12
N GLU A 194 -11.59 -4.23 15.52
CA GLU A 194 -12.72 -5.17 15.43
C GLU A 194 -13.72 -5.03 16.59
N LYS A 195 -13.40 -4.29 17.66
CA LYS A 195 -14.36 -3.98 18.74
C LYS A 195 -15.52 -3.12 18.24
N TYR A 196 -15.29 -2.33 17.20
CA TYR A 196 -16.25 -1.38 16.64
C TYR A 196 -16.68 -1.82 15.24
N THR A 197 -17.98 -1.91 15.00
CA THR A 197 -18.51 -2.24 13.67
C THR A 197 -18.47 -1.00 12.78
N PRO A 198 -17.80 -1.03 11.61
CA PRO A 198 -17.83 0.08 10.67
C PRO A 198 -19.26 0.35 10.17
N ARG A 199 -19.63 1.62 10.10
CA ARG A 199 -20.92 2.06 9.55
C ARG A 199 -20.87 2.04 8.02
N LYS A 200 -19.69 2.28 7.44
CA LYS A 200 -19.42 2.14 6.01
C LYS A 200 -18.55 0.91 5.75
N VAL A 201 -19.17 -0.16 5.28
CA VAL A 201 -18.47 -1.36 4.83
C VAL A 201 -17.94 -1.13 3.42
N VAL A 202 -16.64 -1.30 3.23
CA VAL A 202 -15.99 -1.10 1.92
C VAL A 202 -15.52 -2.43 1.39
N SER A 203 -15.99 -2.87 0.23
CA SER A 203 -15.51 -4.09 -0.43
C SER A 203 -14.59 -3.77 -1.61
N LEU A 204 -13.62 -4.63 -1.90
CA LEU A 204 -12.93 -4.59 -3.19
C LEU A 204 -13.90 -4.87 -4.33
N SER A 205 -13.85 -4.04 -5.36
CA SER A 205 -14.49 -4.31 -6.65
C SER A 205 -13.93 -5.60 -7.27
N ARG A 206 -14.66 -6.18 -8.25
CA ARG A 206 -14.20 -7.37 -8.98
C ARG A 206 -12.84 -7.14 -9.63
N VAL A 207 -12.62 -5.95 -10.17
CA VAL A 207 -11.36 -5.56 -10.82
C VAL A 207 -10.23 -5.46 -9.80
N GLU A 208 -10.44 -4.78 -8.67
CA GLU A 208 -9.43 -4.70 -7.61
C GLU A 208 -9.08 -6.07 -7.04
N ARG A 209 -10.08 -6.94 -6.88
CA ARG A 209 -9.87 -8.33 -6.45
C ARG A 209 -9.05 -9.12 -7.46
N LEU A 210 -9.34 -8.97 -8.76
CA LEU A 210 -8.56 -9.62 -9.83
C LEU A 210 -7.11 -9.10 -9.85
N ILE A 211 -6.91 -7.78 -9.75
CA ILE A 211 -5.58 -7.16 -9.70
C ILE A 211 -4.78 -7.71 -8.51
N LYS A 212 -5.40 -7.82 -7.32
CA LYS A 212 -4.73 -8.37 -6.14
C LYS A 212 -4.39 -9.85 -6.27
N LYS A 213 -5.30 -10.67 -6.82
CA LYS A 213 -5.11 -12.13 -6.92
C LYS A 213 -4.20 -12.54 -8.06
N GLN A 214 -4.37 -11.93 -9.23
CA GLN A 214 -3.72 -12.30 -10.48
C GLN A 214 -3.27 -11.05 -11.25
N PRO A 215 -2.27 -10.32 -10.74
CA PRO A 215 -1.82 -9.07 -11.35
C PRO A 215 -1.35 -9.29 -12.80
N PHE A 216 -0.69 -10.42 -13.08
CA PHE A 216 -0.23 -10.76 -14.43
C PHE A 216 -1.40 -10.96 -15.39
N LEU A 217 -2.45 -11.68 -15.00
CA LEU A 217 -3.61 -11.94 -15.86
C LEU A 217 -4.32 -10.63 -16.20
N PHE A 218 -4.45 -9.72 -15.23
CA PHE A 218 -5.02 -8.39 -15.49
C PHE A 218 -4.18 -7.61 -16.50
N VAL A 219 -2.85 -7.58 -16.37
CA VAL A 219 -1.96 -6.88 -17.30
C VAL A 219 -2.02 -7.51 -18.70
N PHE A 220 -1.96 -8.83 -18.82
CA PHE A 220 -2.08 -9.51 -20.11
C PHE A 220 -3.44 -9.27 -20.76
N GLY A 221 -4.54 -9.33 -19.98
CA GLY A 221 -5.87 -9.04 -20.47
C GLY A 221 -6.00 -7.58 -20.96
N LEU A 222 -5.47 -6.63 -20.20
CA LEU A 222 -5.43 -5.22 -20.61
C LEU A 222 -4.65 -5.03 -21.91
N MET A 223 -3.46 -5.64 -22.01
CA MET A 223 -2.63 -5.59 -23.22
C MET A 223 -3.34 -6.21 -24.42
N ALA A 224 -4.01 -7.36 -24.24
CA ALA A 224 -4.80 -7.99 -25.30
C ALA A 224 -5.94 -7.08 -25.77
N CYS A 225 -6.65 -6.42 -24.85
CA CYS A 225 -7.68 -5.45 -25.19
C CYS A 225 -7.12 -4.25 -25.97
N ILE A 226 -5.94 -3.72 -25.57
CA ILE A 226 -5.28 -2.62 -26.28
C ILE A 226 -4.89 -3.05 -27.70
N VAL A 227 -4.32 -4.24 -27.87
CA VAL A 227 -3.97 -4.78 -29.19
C VAL A 227 -5.22 -4.98 -30.04
N LEU A 228 -6.28 -5.57 -29.49
CA LEU A 228 -7.54 -5.79 -30.21
C LEU A 228 -8.20 -4.47 -30.65
N LEU A 229 -8.26 -3.48 -29.76
CA LEU A 229 -8.76 -2.14 -30.09
C LEU A 229 -7.90 -1.47 -31.15
N GLY A 230 -6.58 -1.62 -31.08
CA GLY A 230 -5.66 -1.13 -32.11
C GLY A 230 -5.92 -1.78 -33.47
N LEU A 231 -6.17 -3.09 -33.50
CA LEU A 231 -6.50 -3.83 -34.74
C LEU A 231 -7.85 -3.40 -35.31
N ILE A 232 -8.89 -3.30 -34.48
CA ILE A 232 -10.22 -2.82 -34.89
C ILE A 232 -10.11 -1.39 -35.44
N PHE A 233 -9.37 -0.53 -34.75
CA PHE A 233 -9.15 0.86 -35.17
C PHE A 233 -8.39 0.93 -36.49
N SER A 234 -7.35 0.12 -36.66
CA SER A 234 -6.58 0.02 -37.91
C SER A 234 -7.46 -0.46 -39.06
N ALA A 235 -8.27 -1.49 -38.84
CA ALA A 235 -9.22 -1.99 -39.82
C ALA A 235 -10.28 -0.94 -40.19
N ALA A 236 -10.79 -0.18 -39.21
CA ALA A 236 -11.71 0.92 -39.44
C ALA A 236 -11.07 2.06 -40.26
N LEU A 237 -9.81 2.41 -39.98
CA LEU A 237 -9.06 3.39 -40.77
C LEU A 237 -8.83 2.91 -42.21
N ILE A 238 -8.49 1.63 -42.40
CA ILE A 238 -8.30 1.04 -43.73
C ILE A 238 -9.62 1.03 -44.51
N ALA A 239 -10.72 0.60 -43.88
CA ALA A 239 -12.05 0.60 -44.48
C ALA A 239 -12.51 2.03 -44.85
N LEU A 240 -12.23 3.00 -43.98
CA LEU A 240 -12.54 4.40 -44.22
C LEU A 240 -11.69 4.99 -45.37
N ALA A 241 -10.40 4.68 -45.43
CA ALA A 241 -9.53 5.08 -46.54
C ALA A 241 -10.00 4.49 -47.88
N ALA A 242 -10.45 3.23 -47.89
CA ALA A 242 -11.00 2.56 -49.07
C ALA A 242 -12.33 3.17 -49.55
N SER A 243 -13.12 3.78 -48.65
CA SER A 243 -14.39 4.45 -48.98
C SER A 243 -14.23 5.87 -49.57
N GLY A 244 -13.01 6.41 -49.65
CA GLY A 244 -12.73 7.76 -50.19
C GLY A 244 -13.17 8.92 -49.29
N ALA A 245 -13.60 8.65 -48.05
CA ALA A 245 -14.15 9.64 -47.10
C ALA A 245 -13.08 10.29 -46.18
N THR A 246 -11.86 10.54 -46.69
CA THR A 246 -10.67 10.82 -45.88
C THR A 246 -10.53 12.19 -45.19
N PRO A 247 -11.17 13.32 -45.56
CA PRO A 247 -10.75 14.60 -44.98
C PRO A 247 -11.36 14.95 -43.61
N LEU A 248 -12.40 14.25 -43.12
CA LEU A 248 -13.16 14.72 -41.93
C LEU A 248 -13.00 13.89 -40.64
N VAL A 249 -12.51 12.64 -40.72
CA VAL A 249 -12.47 11.74 -39.55
C VAL A 249 -11.21 11.93 -38.68
N MET A 250 -10.08 12.27 -39.29
CA MET A 250 -8.83 12.52 -38.58
C MET A 250 -8.94 13.70 -37.58
N PRO A 251 -9.52 14.86 -37.97
CA PRO A 251 -9.77 15.96 -37.04
C PRO A 251 -10.75 15.58 -35.92
N ALA A 252 -11.85 14.88 -36.22
CA ALA A 252 -12.83 14.47 -35.23
C ALA A 252 -12.23 13.49 -34.20
N PHE A 253 -11.40 12.55 -34.64
CA PHE A 253 -10.69 11.63 -33.76
C PHE A 253 -9.68 12.34 -32.86
N LEU A 254 -8.89 13.28 -33.41
CA LEU A 254 -7.96 14.09 -32.61
C LEU A 254 -8.69 14.95 -31.59
N ILE A 255 -9.87 15.48 -31.93
CA ILE A 255 -10.73 16.22 -31.00
C ILE A 255 -11.24 15.31 -29.87
N VAL A 256 -11.74 14.11 -30.18
CA VAL A 256 -12.21 13.16 -29.15
C VAL A 256 -11.05 12.70 -28.27
N MET A 257 -9.88 12.38 -28.83
CA MET A 257 -8.68 12.03 -28.06
C MET A 257 -8.21 13.19 -27.19
N TYR A 258 -8.24 14.42 -27.69
CA TYR A 258 -7.90 15.62 -26.93
C TYR A 258 -8.88 15.87 -25.78
N LEU A 259 -10.19 15.69 -26.01
CA LEU A 259 -11.21 15.83 -24.97
C LEU A 259 -11.09 14.76 -23.88
N LEU A 260 -10.81 13.51 -24.26
CA LEU A 260 -10.52 12.43 -23.31
C LEU A 260 -9.24 12.71 -22.53
N TYR A 261 -8.16 13.12 -23.19
CA TYR A 261 -6.91 13.50 -22.54
C TYR A 261 -7.14 14.62 -21.52
N ARG A 262 -7.86 15.69 -21.90
CA ARG A 262 -8.17 16.82 -21.01
C ARG A 262 -9.01 16.40 -19.81
N ARG A 263 -9.95 15.45 -19.97
CA ARG A 263 -10.86 15.02 -18.91
C ARG A 263 -10.21 14.07 -17.90
N TYR A 264 -9.23 13.26 -18.32
CA TYR A 264 -8.65 12.22 -17.47
C TYR A 264 -7.23 12.51 -16.98
N PHE A 265 -6.50 13.45 -17.60
CA PHE A 265 -5.07 13.68 -17.31
C PHE A 265 -4.70 15.12 -16.91
N LYS A 266 -5.64 16.07 -16.96
CA LYS A 266 -5.53 17.38 -16.27
C LYS A 266 -6.40 17.36 -15.03
#